data_AF-A0A977IBT9-F1
#
_entry.id   AF-A0A977IBT9-F1
#
_cell.length_a   1.000
_cell.length_b   1.000
_cell.length_c   1.000
_cell.angle_alpha   90.00
_cell.angle_beta   90.00
_cell.angle_gamma   90.00
#
_symmetry.space_group_name_H-M   'P 1'
#
loop_
_entity.id
_entity.type
_entity.pdbx_description
1 polymer ?
#
loop_
_entity_poly.entity_id
_entity_poly.type
_entity_poly.pdbx_seq_one_letter_code
_entity_poly.pdbx_strand_id
1 'polypeptide(L)'
;MTDRTRDLVAQAQGVLARADDPASLWRAYVAVEYAILDIKLRHGLEHEQSPPAPPKKAADDDDGDLLAFAREKLARLDLEGDRKKLLYNLRECRDALKALLARKKP
;
A
#
# COMPACT_ATOMS: atom_id res chain seq x y z
N MET A 1 6.13 -14.62 -8.75
CA MET A 1 5.61 -13.24 -8.93
C MET A 1 6.29 -12.63 -10.14
N THR A 2 5.76 -11.56 -10.73
CA THR A 2 6.42 -10.93 -11.88
C THR A 2 7.39 -9.87 -11.39
N ASP A 3 8.47 -9.64 -12.14
CA ASP A 3 9.51 -8.70 -11.73
C ASP A 3 8.93 -7.29 -11.49
N ARG A 4 7.94 -6.90 -12.29
CA ARG A 4 7.26 -5.60 -12.16
C ARG A 4 6.55 -5.40 -10.82
N THR A 5 5.80 -6.38 -10.31
CA THR A 5 5.12 -6.25 -9.01
C THR A 5 6.15 -6.08 -7.89
N ARG A 6 7.25 -6.84 -7.97
CA ARG A 6 8.35 -6.81 -6.99
C ARG A 6 9.04 -5.45 -7.02
N ASP A 7 9.31 -4.92 -8.21
CA ASP A 7 9.93 -3.62 -8.40
C ASP A 7 9.06 -2.49 -7.85
N LEU A 8 7.74 -2.54 -8.06
CA LEU A 8 6.81 -1.53 -7.56
C LEU A 8 6.73 -1.55 -6.03
N VAL A 9 6.72 -2.73 -5.41
CA VAL A 9 6.77 -2.86 -3.95
C VAL A 9 8.11 -2.36 -3.41
N ALA A 10 9.23 -2.71 -4.05
CA ALA A 10 10.56 -2.24 -3.65
C ALA A 10 10.69 -0.71 -3.79
N GLN A 11 10.11 -0.11 -4.84
CA GLN A 11 10.03 1.34 -5.00
C GLN A 11 9.23 1.99 -3.86
N ALA A 12 8.05 1.46 -3.53
CA ALA A 12 7.24 1.96 -2.43
C ALA A 12 7.99 1.88 -1.09
N GLN A 13 8.66 0.76 -0.81
CA GLN A 13 9.51 0.58 0.38
C GLN A 13 10.64 1.61 0.43
N GLY A 14 11.38 1.78 -0.67
CA GLY A 14 12.50 2.72 -0.74
C GLY A 14 12.08 4.17 -0.55
N VAL A 15 10.92 4.56 -1.10
CA VAL A 15 10.34 5.90 -0.91
C VAL A 15 9.91 6.09 0.55
N LEU A 16 9.19 5.13 1.15
CA LEU A 16 8.69 5.27 2.52
C LEU A 16 9.79 5.26 3.57
N ALA A 17 10.92 4.59 3.32
CA ALA A 17 12.09 4.64 4.19
C ALA A 17 12.62 6.07 4.39
N ARG A 18 12.36 6.96 3.43
CA ARG A 18 12.81 8.36 3.43
C ARG A 18 11.67 9.38 3.41
N ALA A 19 10.42 8.93 3.52
CA ALA A 19 9.27 9.83 3.42
C ALA A 19 9.19 10.77 4.63
N ASP A 20 9.58 12.01 4.42
CA ASP A 20 9.39 13.16 5.32
C ASP A 20 8.42 14.20 4.72
N ASP A 21 8.15 14.13 3.42
CA ASP A 21 7.32 15.08 2.68
C ASP A 21 6.08 14.46 1.99
N PRO A 22 5.03 15.27 1.70
CA PRO A 22 3.83 14.80 1.01
C PRO A 22 4.06 14.20 -0.39
N ALA A 23 5.06 14.69 -1.15
CA ALA A 23 5.34 14.15 -2.47
C ALA A 23 5.94 12.74 -2.39
N SER A 24 6.76 12.46 -1.38
CA SER A 24 7.22 11.09 -1.11
C SER A 24 6.06 10.15 -0.74
N LEU A 25 5.12 10.60 0.10
CA LEU A 25 3.90 9.80 0.38
C LEU A 25 3.08 9.54 -0.89
N TRP A 26 2.97 10.53 -1.78
CA TRP A 26 2.27 10.38 -3.06
C TRP A 26 2.94 9.35 -3.98
N ARG A 27 4.28 9.41 -4.11
CA ARG A 27 5.04 8.44 -4.92
C ARG A 27 4.88 7.02 -4.38
N ALA A 28 4.94 6.84 -3.07
CA ALA A 28 4.71 5.54 -2.44
C ALA A 28 3.30 5.02 -2.70
N TYR A 29 2.28 5.88 -2.51
CA TYR A 29 0.88 5.56 -2.78
C TYR A 29 0.68 5.08 -4.23
N VAL A 30 1.21 5.83 -5.20
CA VAL A 30 1.10 5.48 -6.62
C VAL A 30 1.79 4.15 -6.94
N ALA A 31 2.98 3.90 -6.39
CA ALA A 31 3.68 2.63 -6.58
C ALA A 31 2.87 1.43 -6.05
N VAL A 32 2.24 1.58 -4.88
CA VAL A 32 1.34 0.55 -4.31
C VAL A 32 0.10 0.35 -5.18
N GLU A 33 -0.53 1.41 -5.68
CA GLU A 33 -1.69 1.30 -6.58
C GLU A 33 -1.35 0.55 -7.88
N TYR A 34 -0.18 0.84 -8.47
CA TYR A 34 0.27 0.10 -9.66
C TYR A 34 0.57 -1.37 -9.34
N ALA A 35 1.10 -1.69 -8.15
CA ALA A 35 1.31 -3.08 -7.74
C ALA A 35 -0.02 -3.83 -7.61
N ILE A 36 -1.03 -3.17 -7.02
CA ILE A 36 -2.40 -3.70 -6.92
C ILE A 36 -2.97 -3.97 -8.32
N LEU A 37 -2.85 -3.00 -9.24
CA LEU A 37 -3.36 -3.13 -10.62
C LEU A 37 -2.68 -4.27 -11.37
N ASP A 38 -1.35 -4.38 -11.27
CA ASP A 38 -0.57 -5.43 -11.92
C ASP A 38 -0.97 -6.83 -11.42
N ILE A 39 -1.16 -6.99 -10.10
CA ILE A 39 -1.66 -8.26 -9.52
C ILE A 39 -3.05 -8.59 -10.04
N LYS A 40 -3.96 -7.60 -10.07
CA LYS A 40 -5.34 -7.80 -10.56
C LYS A 40 -5.36 -8.29 -11.99
N LEU A 41 -4.66 -7.59 -12.88
CA LEU A 41 -4.63 -7.88 -14.32
C LEU A 41 -4.00 -9.25 -14.61
N ARG A 42 -2.90 -9.60 -13.92
CA ARG A 42 -2.19 -10.86 -14.20
C ARG A 42 -2.86 -12.10 -13.63
N HIS A 43 -3.67 -11.94 -12.59
CA HIS A 43 -4.28 -13.05 -11.87
C HIS A 43 -5.81 -13.09 -11.99
N GLY A 44 -6.41 -12.26 -12.85
CA GLY A 44 -7.87 -12.22 -13.06
C GLY A 44 -8.64 -11.78 -11.80
N LEU A 45 -8.03 -10.97 -10.95
CA LEU A 45 -8.62 -10.50 -9.68
C LEU A 45 -9.26 -9.10 -9.81
N GLU A 46 -9.64 -8.70 -11.03
CA GLU A 46 -10.22 -7.39 -11.30
C GLU A 46 -11.53 -7.17 -10.54
N HIS A 47 -12.32 -8.23 -10.40
CA HIS A 47 -13.60 -8.25 -9.67
C HIS A 47 -13.45 -8.42 -8.16
N GLU A 48 -12.25 -8.72 -7.65
CA GLU A 48 -12.03 -8.78 -6.21
C GLU A 48 -12.23 -7.37 -5.63
N GLN A 49 -13.28 -7.21 -4.83
CA GLN A 49 -13.54 -5.97 -4.12
C GLN A 49 -12.70 -5.91 -2.85
N SER A 50 -12.38 -4.69 -2.40
CA SER A 50 -11.90 -4.53 -1.03
C SER A 50 -13.00 -5.00 -0.09
N PRO A 51 -12.69 -5.71 1.01
CA PRO A 51 -13.71 -5.99 2.01
C PRO A 51 -14.41 -4.69 2.43
N PRO A 52 -15.71 -4.74 2.73
CA PRO A 52 -16.59 -3.57 2.78
C PRO A 52 -16.30 -2.58 3.92
N ALA A 53 -15.31 -2.84 4.78
CA ALA A 53 -14.89 -1.92 5.83
C ALA A 53 -13.37 -1.72 5.77
N PRO A 54 -12.87 -0.46 5.73
CA PRO A 54 -11.51 -0.20 6.12
C PRO A 54 -11.32 -0.66 7.58
N PRO A 55 -10.14 -1.16 7.98
CA PRO A 55 -9.90 -1.47 9.38
C PRO A 55 -10.14 -0.20 10.20
N LYS A 56 -11.06 -0.27 11.19
CA LYS A 56 -11.47 0.83 12.06
C LYS A 56 -10.30 1.60 12.70
N LYS A 57 -9.11 0.99 12.79
CA LYS A 57 -7.90 1.61 13.33
C LYS A 57 -7.47 2.89 12.60
N ALA A 58 -7.58 2.95 11.27
CA ALA A 58 -7.03 4.07 10.51
C ALA A 58 -7.72 5.43 10.75
N ALA A 59 -8.91 5.45 11.38
CA ALA A 59 -9.63 6.68 11.68
C ALA A 59 -9.10 7.39 12.93
N ASP A 60 -8.61 6.63 13.92
CA ASP A 60 -8.16 7.14 15.23
C ASP A 60 -6.62 7.19 15.36
N ASP A 61 -5.88 6.51 14.48
CA ASP A 61 -4.41 6.50 14.48
C ASP A 61 -3.85 7.89 14.09
N ASP A 62 -2.76 8.33 14.73
CA ASP A 62 -2.06 9.56 14.36
C ASP A 62 -1.20 9.39 13.09
N ASP A 63 -0.63 10.47 12.56
CA ASP A 63 0.20 10.42 11.35
C ASP A 63 1.45 9.53 11.51
N GLY A 64 2.00 9.43 12.73
CA GLY A 64 3.15 8.58 13.02
C GLY A 64 2.79 7.10 12.96
N ASP A 65 1.66 6.74 13.56
CA ASP A 65 1.13 5.37 13.60
C ASP A 65 0.78 4.85 12.20
N LEU A 66 0.13 5.68 11.37
CA LEU A 66 -0.20 5.32 9.99
C LEU A 66 1.05 5.12 9.14
N LEU A 67 2.08 5.95 9.32
CA LEU A 67 3.34 5.83 8.59
C LEU A 67 4.11 4.58 9.03
N ALA A 68 4.17 4.32 10.34
CA ALA A 68 4.77 3.11 10.89
C ALA A 68 4.05 1.85 10.38
N PHE A 69 2.72 1.85 10.38
CA PHE A 69 1.90 0.77 9.84
C PHE A 69 2.20 0.52 8.36
N ALA A 70 2.21 1.56 7.52
CA ALA A 70 2.48 1.43 6.09
C ALA A 70 3.89 0.85 5.83
N ARG A 71 4.90 1.32 6.57
CA ARG A 71 6.29 0.80 6.50
C ARG A 71 6.36 -0.67 6.91
N GLU A 72 5.79 -1.03 8.05
CA GLU A 72 5.81 -2.39 8.57
C GLU A 72 5.07 -3.36 7.64
N LYS A 73 3.90 -2.96 7.13
CA LYS A 73 3.11 -3.78 6.19
C LYS A 73 3.86 -4.05 4.90
N LEU A 74 4.43 -3.01 4.27
CA LEU A 74 5.20 -3.19 3.04
C LEU A 74 6.43 -4.07 3.25
N ALA A 75 7.14 -3.93 4.38
CA ALA A 75 8.33 -4.71 4.68
C ALA A 75 8.04 -6.22 4.86
N ARG A 76 6.82 -6.58 5.28
CA ARG A 76 6.43 -7.96 5.56
C ARG A 76 5.54 -8.60 4.49
N LEU A 77 5.43 -7.98 3.32
CA LEU A 77 4.64 -8.57 2.25
C LEU A 77 5.26 -9.90 1.79
N ASP A 78 4.46 -10.96 1.90
CA ASP A 78 4.74 -12.22 1.24
C ASP A 78 4.35 -12.10 -0.23
N LEU A 79 5.36 -11.84 -1.05
CA LEU A 79 5.24 -11.62 -2.49
C LEU A 79 5.04 -12.94 -3.27
N GLU A 80 5.30 -14.09 -2.65
CA GLU A 80 5.21 -15.40 -3.31
C GLU A 80 4.04 -16.24 -2.82
N GLY A 81 3.47 -15.86 -1.67
CA GLY A 81 2.30 -16.48 -1.04
C GLY A 81 0.96 -16.15 -1.71
N ASP A 82 -0.13 -16.33 -0.96
CA ASP A 82 -1.49 -16.22 -1.50
C ASP A 82 -1.78 -14.83 -2.11
N ARG A 83 -2.33 -14.83 -3.33
CA ARG A 83 -2.46 -13.61 -4.16
C ARG A 83 -3.58 -12.72 -3.64
N LYS A 84 -4.65 -13.30 -3.10
CA LYS A 84 -5.75 -12.53 -2.51
C LYS A 84 -5.30 -11.88 -1.21
N LYS A 85 -4.53 -12.60 -0.40
CA LYS A 85 -3.90 -12.08 0.83
C LYS A 85 -2.90 -10.96 0.53
N LEU A 86 -2.05 -11.14 -0.49
CA LEU A 86 -1.13 -10.08 -0.94
C LEU A 86 -1.91 -8.83 -1.38
N LEU A 87 -2.95 -9.01 -2.18
CA LEU A 87 -3.82 -7.94 -2.65
C LEU A 87 -4.52 -7.21 -1.49
N TYR A 88 -5.01 -7.96 -0.50
CA TYR A 88 -5.57 -7.40 0.74
C TYR A 88 -4.54 -6.55 1.50
N ASN A 89 -3.35 -7.09 1.76
CA ASN A 89 -2.30 -6.37 2.49
C ASN A 89 -1.84 -5.10 1.75
N LEU A 90 -1.73 -5.14 0.43
CA LEU A 90 -1.41 -3.96 -0.38
C LEU A 90 -2.49 -2.89 -0.29
N ARG A 91 -3.77 -3.28 -0.24
CA ARG A 91 -4.90 -2.35 -0.05
C ARG A 91 -4.87 -1.69 1.32
N GLU A 92 -4.56 -2.44 2.38
CA GLU A 92 -4.38 -1.87 3.72
C GLU A 92 -3.27 -0.81 3.72
N CYS A 93 -2.14 -1.09 3.06
CA CYS A 93 -1.05 -0.12 2.92
C CYS A 93 -1.49 1.13 2.14
N ARG A 94 -2.14 0.94 0.98
CA ARG A 94 -2.70 2.03 0.18
C ARG A 94 -3.64 2.92 1.01
N ASP A 95 -4.53 2.31 1.81
CA ASP A 95 -5.52 3.05 2.59
C ASP A 95 -4.85 3.88 3.70
N ALA A 96 -3.80 3.36 4.34
CA ALA A 96 -2.98 4.14 5.27
C ALA A 96 -2.27 5.32 4.59
N LEU A 97 -1.66 5.10 3.42
CA LEU A 97 -1.02 6.17 2.64
C LEU A 97 -2.02 7.24 2.19
N LYS A 98 -3.23 6.83 1.77
CA LYS A 98 -4.31 7.73 1.40
C LYS A 98 -4.78 8.57 2.59
N ALA A 99 -4.89 7.97 3.78
CA ALA A 99 -5.24 8.70 5.00
C ALA A 99 -4.18 9.74 5.37
N LEU A 100 -2.89 9.38 5.31
CA LEU A 100 -1.77 10.33 5.49
C LEU A 100 -1.84 11.49 4.50
N LEU A 101 -2.04 11.20 3.21
CA LEU A 101 -2.14 12.23 2.17
C LEU A 101 -3.34 13.16 2.37
N ALA A 102 -4.47 12.64 2.83
CA ALA A 102 -5.67 13.45 3.10
C ALA A 102 -5.44 14.45 4.25
N ARG A 103 -4.62 14.09 5.24
CA ARG A 103 -4.25 14.93 6.38
C ARG A 103 -3.15 15.94 6.05
N LYS A 104 -2.28 15.62 5.09
CA LYS A 104 -1.17 16.46 4.60
C LYS A 104 -1.58 17.45 3.49
N LYS A 105 -2.86 17.88 3.44
CA LYS A 105 -3.29 18.88 2.44
C LYS A 105 -2.33 20.08 2.43
N PRO A 106 -1.97 20.63 1.25
CA PRO A 106 -1.14 21.83 1.16
C PRO A 106 -1.78 23.02 1.87
#